data_AF-A0A5P8FLR0-F1
#
_entry.id   AF-A0A5P8FLR0-F1
#
_cell.length_a   1.000
_cell.length_b   1.000
_cell.length_c   1.000
_cell.angle_alpha   90.00
_cell.angle_beta   90.00
_cell.angle_gamma   90.00
#
_symmetry.space_group_name_H-M   'P 1'
#
loop_
_entity.id
_entity.type
_entity.pdbx_description
1 polymer ?
#
loop_
_entity_poly.entity_id
_entity_poly.type
_entity_poly.pdbx_seq_one_letter_code
_entity_poly.pdbx_strand_id
1 'polypeptide(L)'
;MTVTQGQDPERVEQVGVALSALADRVDVVAQTGTSGMAVLGQSWSGPDVESFGQQWQGAHRSLGDASAMLRLVSERARQQAADQRAASGEGGGGAPGTGGTGPVRTSTDPGGGRRGPLPSAEDVEIPYPDDGRPWVPQGFGYSEEEGAYVWAFYDHDNPEQGLLAIQTEDGQTRYVPVEGNDHYGGLAVDGDNVYVSGNGEEGSDGSYVQRYSLDTLLAAGGDDTSADPTAPVETVRVPTGSTLTVADGRLVVAEYLNRGDADGDTPTVYEYELGPDGELPTPAYSPGPPSTWMPEPVHTFEAPYNIQGLVSDGEHYYFTQSRGPDDPSNLVQVDPVTGEQTVVRDDLSPLSQGLVIRDGQLVISNESDAEPYRQDVLDSDNPFLPNGLENPVKPDGTLQEVELDD
;
A
#
# COMPACT_ATOMS: atom_id res chain seq x y z
N MET A 1 40.38 -39.41 2.29
CA MET A 1 40.30 -37.96 2.03
C MET A 1 40.40 -37.76 0.53
N THR A 2 39.28 -37.39 -0.08
CA THR A 2 39.17 -37.06 -1.50
C THR A 2 38.16 -35.93 -1.61
N VAL A 3 38.61 -34.81 -2.14
CA VAL A 3 37.90 -33.52 -2.23
C VAL A 3 36.70 -33.66 -3.17
N THR A 4 35.51 -33.24 -2.75
CA THR A 4 34.30 -33.22 -3.62
C THR A 4 33.47 -31.97 -3.41
N GLN A 5 34.07 -30.78 -3.50
CA GLN A 5 33.29 -29.56 -3.72
C GLN A 5 33.95 -28.74 -4.82
N GLY A 6 33.46 -28.91 -6.04
CA GLY A 6 33.67 -27.95 -7.11
C GLY A 6 32.70 -26.79 -6.94
N GLN A 7 33.14 -25.58 -7.31
CA GLN A 7 32.31 -24.38 -7.38
C GLN A 7 31.12 -24.62 -8.32
N ASP A 8 29.90 -24.19 -7.98
CA ASP A 8 28.73 -24.29 -8.85
C ASP A 8 28.87 -23.31 -10.03
N PRO A 9 29.16 -23.76 -11.27
CA PRO A 9 29.49 -22.84 -12.36
C PRO A 9 28.31 -21.96 -12.76
N GLU A 10 27.08 -22.41 -12.54
CA GLU A 10 25.87 -21.65 -12.85
C GLU A 10 25.70 -20.48 -11.89
N ARG A 11 25.82 -20.73 -10.58
CA ARG A 11 25.80 -19.65 -9.58
C ARG A 11 26.91 -18.63 -9.79
N VAL A 12 28.11 -19.06 -10.20
CA VAL A 12 29.24 -18.14 -10.43
C VAL A 12 29.03 -17.28 -11.66
N GLU A 13 28.50 -17.84 -12.74
CA GLU A 13 28.14 -17.04 -13.92
C GLU A 13 27.02 -16.05 -13.59
N GLN A 14 26.03 -16.46 -12.80
CA GLN A 14 24.94 -15.59 -12.35
C GLN A 14 25.47 -14.40 -11.52
N VAL A 15 26.38 -14.64 -10.57
CA VAL A 15 27.07 -13.55 -9.84
C VAL A 15 27.83 -12.65 -10.82
N GLY A 16 28.47 -13.22 -11.84
CA GLY A 16 29.12 -12.46 -12.90
C GLY A 16 28.16 -11.53 -13.65
N VAL A 17 27.00 -12.02 -14.08
CA VAL A 17 25.98 -11.21 -14.77
C VAL A 17 25.46 -10.09 -13.86
N ALA A 18 25.15 -10.39 -12.60
CA ALA A 18 24.67 -9.40 -11.63
C ALA A 18 25.70 -8.27 -11.40
N LEU A 19 26.99 -8.59 -11.29
CA LEU A 19 28.04 -7.59 -11.15
C LEU A 19 28.18 -6.69 -12.39
N SER A 20 27.95 -7.21 -13.60
CA SER A 20 27.95 -6.38 -14.82
C SER A 20 26.78 -5.39 -14.82
N ALA A 21 25.60 -5.86 -14.44
CA ALA A 21 24.41 -5.01 -14.36
C ALA A 21 24.53 -3.90 -13.32
N LEU A 22 25.13 -4.20 -12.16
CA LEU A 22 25.44 -3.19 -11.14
C LEU A 22 26.39 -2.12 -11.67
N ALA A 23 27.36 -2.48 -12.52
CA ALA A 23 28.25 -1.49 -13.14
C ALA A 23 27.49 -0.54 -14.07
N ASP A 24 26.53 -1.05 -14.86
CA ASP A 24 25.72 -0.23 -15.76
C ASP A 24 24.82 0.74 -14.98
N ARG A 25 24.28 0.32 -13.82
CA ARG A 25 23.53 1.20 -12.91
C ARG A 25 24.38 2.31 -12.31
N VAL A 26 25.61 2.00 -11.89
CA VAL A 26 26.56 3.00 -11.38
C VAL A 26 26.87 4.04 -12.47
N ASP A 27 26.95 3.62 -13.74
CA ASP A 27 27.12 4.55 -14.86
C ASP A 27 25.89 5.46 -15.07
N VAL A 28 24.67 4.96 -14.87
CA VAL A 28 23.44 5.78 -14.94
C VAL A 28 23.40 6.84 -13.83
N VAL A 29 23.77 6.49 -12.60
CA VAL A 29 23.86 7.45 -11.49
C VAL A 29 24.89 8.54 -11.81
N ALA A 30 26.06 8.16 -12.34
CA ALA A 30 27.10 9.10 -12.75
C ALA A 30 26.62 10.05 -13.88
N GLN A 31 25.85 9.55 -14.84
CA GLN A 31 25.28 10.37 -15.93
C GLN A 31 24.16 11.30 -15.44
N THR A 32 23.29 10.81 -14.57
CA THR A 32 22.16 11.56 -14.01
C THR A 32 22.67 12.73 -13.17
N GLY A 33 23.60 12.49 -12.25
CA GLY A 33 24.16 13.58 -11.45
C GLY A 33 24.97 14.58 -12.28
N THR A 34 25.62 14.15 -13.37
CA THR A 34 26.29 15.07 -14.31
C THR A 34 25.30 15.97 -15.03
N SER A 35 24.14 15.42 -15.42
CA SER A 35 23.04 16.19 -16.02
C SER A 35 22.42 17.15 -15.01
N GLY A 36 22.23 16.72 -13.75
CA GLY A 36 21.78 17.57 -12.65
C GLY A 36 22.74 18.74 -12.38
N MET A 37 24.05 18.51 -12.43
CA MET A 37 25.04 19.59 -12.32
C MET A 37 24.94 20.62 -13.45
N ALA A 38 24.61 20.18 -14.67
CA ALA A 38 24.41 21.08 -15.81
C ALA A 38 23.15 21.95 -15.64
N VAL A 39 22.11 21.45 -14.95
CA VAL A 39 20.91 22.21 -14.59
C VAL A 39 21.21 23.19 -13.45
N LEU A 40 21.88 22.74 -12.38
CA LEU A 40 22.25 23.59 -11.25
C LEU A 40 23.15 24.76 -11.68
N GLY A 41 24.06 24.56 -12.63
CA GLY A 41 24.91 25.63 -13.17
C GLY A 41 24.15 26.73 -13.93
N GLN A 42 22.86 26.53 -14.26
CA GLN A 42 22.02 27.53 -14.93
C GLN A 42 21.28 28.43 -13.94
N SER A 43 21.01 27.94 -12.72
CA SER A 43 20.22 28.63 -11.70
C SER A 43 21.03 29.07 -10.48
N TRP A 44 22.26 28.57 -10.32
CA TRP A 44 23.14 28.84 -9.18
C TRP A 44 24.51 29.34 -9.64
N SER A 45 24.96 30.47 -9.08
CA SER A 45 26.26 31.09 -9.40
C SER A 45 27.00 31.51 -8.14
N GLY A 46 28.33 31.41 -8.15
CA GLY A 46 29.21 31.82 -7.04
C GLY A 46 30.18 30.73 -6.58
N PRO A 47 31.02 31.01 -5.58
CA PRO A 47 32.04 30.07 -5.11
C PRO A 47 31.50 28.72 -4.61
N ASP A 48 30.25 28.69 -4.12
CA ASP A 48 29.64 27.48 -3.57
C ASP A 48 29.29 26.46 -4.65
N VAL A 49 28.75 26.90 -5.81
CA VAL A 49 28.49 25.99 -6.94
C VAL A 49 29.80 25.49 -7.57
N GLU A 50 30.85 26.30 -7.54
CA GLU A 50 32.19 25.88 -7.97
C GLU A 50 32.76 24.79 -7.05
N SER A 51 32.61 24.96 -5.72
CA SER A 51 33.01 23.96 -4.73
C SER A 51 32.20 22.68 -4.87
N PHE A 52 30.88 22.79 -5.01
CA PHE A 52 29.99 21.65 -5.20
C PHE A 52 30.31 20.89 -6.50
N GLY A 53 30.59 21.61 -7.59
CA GLY A 53 31.02 21.01 -8.85
C GLY A 53 32.35 20.26 -8.75
N GLN A 54 33.31 20.75 -7.96
CA GLN A 54 34.55 20.02 -7.69
C GLN A 54 34.33 18.74 -6.86
N GLN A 55 33.43 18.80 -5.87
CA GLN A 55 33.03 17.62 -5.09
C GLN A 55 32.34 16.58 -5.97
N TRP A 56 31.44 17.01 -6.86
CA TRP A 56 30.79 16.14 -7.84
C TRP A 56 31.80 15.47 -8.79
N GLN A 57 32.79 16.21 -9.29
CA GLN A 57 33.87 15.62 -10.11
C GLN A 57 34.71 14.58 -9.35
N GLY A 58 34.83 14.72 -8.04
CA GLY A 58 35.39 13.69 -7.15
C GLY A 58 34.50 12.44 -7.12
N ALA A 59 33.23 12.61 -6.79
CA ALA A 59 32.26 11.52 -6.71
C ALA A 59 32.08 10.78 -8.04
N HIS A 60 31.97 11.49 -9.16
CA HIS A 60 31.85 10.92 -10.50
C HIS A 60 33.04 9.99 -10.85
N ARG A 61 34.26 10.37 -10.46
CA ARG A 61 35.43 9.49 -10.65
C ARG A 61 35.34 8.23 -9.80
N SER A 62 34.94 8.36 -8.53
CA SER A 62 34.75 7.19 -7.65
C SER A 62 33.66 6.25 -8.15
N LEU A 63 32.57 6.78 -8.73
CA LEU A 63 31.53 5.98 -9.38
C LEU A 63 32.09 5.25 -10.62
N GLY A 64 32.85 5.94 -11.46
CA GLY A 64 33.52 5.31 -12.61
C GLY A 64 34.48 4.19 -12.21
N ASP A 65 35.28 4.39 -11.16
CA ASP A 65 36.20 3.37 -10.63
C ASP A 65 35.45 2.16 -10.07
N ALA A 66 34.32 2.38 -9.38
CA ALA A 66 33.46 1.32 -8.87
C ALA A 66 32.83 0.51 -10.01
N SER A 67 32.28 1.17 -11.03
CA SER A 67 31.75 0.52 -12.24
C SER A 67 32.80 -0.33 -12.95
N ALA A 68 34.02 0.20 -13.13
CA ALA A 68 35.12 -0.55 -13.73
C ALA A 68 35.53 -1.79 -12.92
N MET A 69 35.56 -1.69 -11.59
CA MET A 69 35.85 -2.82 -10.70
C MET A 69 34.77 -3.90 -10.77
N LEU A 70 33.50 -3.52 -10.80
CA LEU A 70 32.37 -4.45 -10.91
C LEU A 70 32.41 -5.23 -12.24
N ARG A 71 32.68 -4.55 -13.36
CA ARG A 71 32.89 -5.20 -14.68
C ARG A 71 34.07 -6.17 -14.66
N LEU A 72 35.17 -5.79 -14.01
CA LEU A 72 36.35 -6.64 -13.90
C LEU A 72 36.08 -7.91 -13.07
N VAL A 73 35.32 -7.81 -11.97
CA VAL A 73 34.95 -8.99 -11.16
C VAL A 73 33.91 -9.84 -11.90
N SER A 74 32.97 -9.22 -12.61
CA SER A 74 32.03 -9.89 -13.50
C SER A 74 32.73 -10.79 -14.52
N GLU A 75 33.68 -10.23 -15.28
CA GLU A 75 34.42 -10.95 -16.30
C GLU A 75 35.18 -12.14 -15.72
N ARG A 76 35.82 -11.95 -14.56
CA ARG A 76 36.52 -13.03 -13.83
C ARG A 76 35.58 -14.14 -13.40
N ALA A 77 34.40 -13.82 -12.87
CA ALA A 77 33.42 -14.82 -12.46
C ALA A 77 32.93 -15.65 -13.66
N ARG A 78 32.61 -14.99 -14.78
CA ARG A 78 32.19 -15.67 -16.01
C ARG A 78 33.27 -16.57 -16.60
N GLN A 79 34.54 -16.13 -16.55
CA GLN A 79 35.67 -16.95 -16.97
C GLN A 79 35.82 -18.21 -16.09
N GLN A 80 35.75 -18.08 -14.76
CA GLN A 80 35.82 -19.23 -13.84
C GLN A 80 34.69 -20.23 -14.06
N ALA A 81 33.46 -19.74 -14.29
CA ALA A 81 32.32 -20.58 -14.61
C ALA A 81 32.51 -21.34 -15.94
N ALA A 82 32.99 -20.66 -16.98
CA ALA A 82 33.28 -21.28 -18.27
C ALA A 82 34.36 -22.36 -18.18
N ASP A 83 35.46 -22.07 -17.46
CA ASP A 83 36.56 -23.00 -17.24
C ASP A 83 36.09 -24.27 -16.51
N GLN A 84 35.17 -24.12 -15.54
CA GLN A 84 34.67 -25.26 -14.78
C GLN A 84 33.62 -26.10 -15.51
N ARG A 85 32.82 -25.51 -16.40
CA ARG A 85 31.94 -26.26 -17.30
C ARG A 85 32.73 -27.07 -18.32
N ALA A 86 33.79 -26.47 -18.88
CA ALA A 86 34.70 -27.19 -19.76
C ALA A 86 35.35 -28.41 -19.08
N ALA A 87 35.57 -28.33 -17.75
CA ALA A 87 36.10 -29.44 -16.96
C ALA A 87 35.04 -30.49 -16.53
N SER A 88 33.73 -30.18 -16.58
CA SER A 88 32.64 -31.03 -16.01
C SER A 88 31.72 -31.71 -17.04
N GLY A 89 31.90 -31.46 -18.34
CA GLY A 89 31.01 -31.91 -19.43
C GLY A 89 31.02 -33.41 -19.82
N GLU A 90 31.37 -34.35 -18.94
CA GLU A 90 31.23 -35.81 -19.19
C GLU A 90 30.16 -36.44 -18.26
N GLY A 91 28.88 -36.52 -18.71
CA GLY A 91 27.97 -37.62 -18.32
C GLY A 91 26.54 -37.31 -17.86
N GLY A 92 25.55 -37.75 -18.66
CA GLY A 92 24.31 -38.41 -18.18
C GLY A 92 23.00 -37.60 -18.16
N GLY A 93 21.99 -38.04 -18.92
CA GLY A 93 20.63 -37.45 -18.97
C GLY A 93 19.49 -38.39 -18.56
N GLY A 94 18.24 -37.91 -18.66
CA GLY A 94 17.01 -38.72 -18.54
C GLY A 94 15.75 -37.89 -18.20
N ALA A 95 14.69 -38.05 -19.00
CA ALA A 95 13.43 -37.28 -19.04
C ALA A 95 12.21 -38.01 -18.39
N PRO A 96 11.00 -37.39 -18.30
CA PRO A 96 10.01 -37.55 -17.21
C PRO A 96 8.71 -38.33 -17.57
N GLY A 97 7.79 -38.47 -16.60
CA GLY A 97 6.44 -39.07 -16.76
C GLY A 97 5.32 -38.34 -16.01
N THR A 98 4.13 -38.31 -16.62
CA THR A 98 2.93 -37.48 -16.35
C THR A 98 1.71 -38.27 -15.83
N GLY A 99 0.75 -37.58 -15.19
CA GLY A 99 -0.71 -37.79 -15.42
C GLY A 99 -1.65 -38.02 -14.22
N GLY A 100 -2.80 -37.30 -14.19
CA GLY A 100 -4.06 -37.77 -13.61
C GLY A 100 -5.02 -36.70 -13.01
N THR A 101 -6.07 -36.31 -13.75
CA THR A 101 -7.21 -35.49 -13.31
C THR A 101 -8.49 -36.34 -13.11
N GLY A 102 -9.40 -35.91 -12.23
CA GLY A 102 -10.75 -36.50 -12.04
C GLY A 102 -11.80 -35.42 -11.71
N PRO A 103 -13.10 -35.58 -12.08
CA PRO A 103 -14.11 -34.53 -11.97
C PRO A 103 -15.04 -34.66 -10.74
N VAL A 104 -15.52 -33.52 -10.22
CA VAL A 104 -16.52 -33.40 -9.14
C VAL A 104 -17.93 -33.16 -9.73
N ARG A 105 -18.94 -33.72 -9.07
CA ARG A 105 -20.37 -33.63 -9.41
C ARG A 105 -21.06 -32.52 -8.63
N THR A 106 -21.95 -31.78 -9.28
CA THR A 106 -22.89 -30.83 -8.71
C THR A 106 -24.21 -31.51 -8.27
N SER A 107 -24.84 -30.96 -7.23
CA SER A 107 -26.21 -31.28 -6.80
C SER A 107 -26.92 -29.99 -6.38
N THR A 108 -28.02 -29.69 -7.05
CA THR A 108 -28.95 -28.58 -6.78
C THR A 108 -30.17 -29.09 -6.01
N ASP A 109 -30.68 -28.31 -5.07
CA ASP A 109 -32.11 -28.32 -4.67
C ASP A 109 -32.53 -26.91 -4.19
N PRO A 110 -33.76 -26.41 -4.49
CA PRO A 110 -34.14 -25.00 -4.39
C PRO A 110 -35.08 -24.67 -3.21
N GLY A 111 -35.09 -23.40 -2.79
CA GLY A 111 -36.26 -22.77 -2.16
C GLY A 111 -36.07 -22.27 -0.73
N GLY A 112 -35.62 -21.03 -0.59
CA GLY A 112 -35.72 -20.22 0.62
C GLY A 112 -35.07 -18.86 0.38
N GLY A 113 -35.86 -17.78 0.34
CA GLY A 113 -35.38 -16.41 0.18
C GLY A 113 -34.61 -15.91 1.39
N ARG A 114 -33.43 -16.49 1.62
CA ARG A 114 -32.33 -15.89 2.36
C ARG A 114 -31.51 -15.12 1.34
N ARG A 115 -31.03 -13.90 1.67
CA ARG A 115 -29.86 -13.35 0.99
C ARG A 115 -28.85 -14.50 0.88
N GLY A 116 -28.35 -14.79 -0.32
CA GLY A 116 -27.39 -15.87 -0.50
C GLY A 116 -26.18 -15.63 0.41
N PRO A 117 -25.34 -16.65 0.68
CA PRO A 117 -24.01 -16.35 1.18
C PRO A 117 -23.41 -15.27 0.26
N LEU A 118 -22.94 -14.18 0.86
CA LEU A 118 -22.13 -13.21 0.15
C LEU A 118 -20.98 -13.94 -0.55
N PRO A 119 -20.51 -13.46 -1.72
CA PRO A 119 -19.27 -13.97 -2.29
C PRO A 119 -18.15 -13.91 -1.24
N SER A 120 -17.23 -14.89 -1.30
CA SER A 120 -15.95 -14.77 -0.58
C SER A 120 -15.35 -13.42 -0.95
N ALA A 121 -14.74 -12.70 0.00
CA ALA A 121 -14.08 -11.45 -0.35
C ALA A 121 -12.97 -11.69 -1.40
N GLU A 122 -12.39 -12.88 -1.44
CA GLU A 122 -11.45 -13.29 -2.49
C GLU A 122 -12.06 -13.32 -3.90
N ASP A 123 -13.39 -13.39 -4.03
CA ASP A 123 -14.10 -13.29 -5.32
C ASP A 123 -14.49 -11.83 -5.66
N VAL A 124 -14.24 -10.88 -4.76
CA VAL A 124 -14.60 -9.46 -4.92
C VAL A 124 -13.43 -8.71 -5.54
N GLU A 125 -13.59 -8.32 -6.81
CA GLU A 125 -12.64 -7.45 -7.51
C GLU A 125 -12.73 -6.02 -7.00
N ILE A 126 -11.57 -5.41 -6.77
CA ILE A 126 -11.47 -3.98 -6.45
C ILE A 126 -11.99 -3.19 -7.67
N PRO A 127 -12.98 -2.31 -7.51
CA PRO A 127 -13.73 -1.79 -8.64
C PRO A 127 -13.04 -0.55 -9.25
N TYR A 128 -11.87 -0.73 -9.85
CA TYR A 128 -11.16 0.35 -10.56
C TYR A 128 -12.06 0.98 -11.65
N PRO A 129 -12.20 2.32 -11.69
CA PRO A 129 -12.93 2.99 -12.76
C PRO A 129 -12.25 2.80 -14.12
N ASP A 130 -13.04 2.49 -15.16
CA ASP A 130 -12.57 2.38 -16.56
C ASP A 130 -12.66 3.75 -17.27
N ASP A 131 -12.04 4.78 -16.70
CA ASP A 131 -11.98 6.14 -17.26
C ASP A 131 -10.58 6.56 -17.73
N GLY A 132 -9.60 5.67 -17.56
CA GLY A 132 -8.21 5.86 -17.99
C GLY A 132 -7.36 6.71 -17.07
N ARG A 133 -7.82 7.00 -15.84
CA ARG A 133 -7.03 7.67 -14.81
C ARG A 133 -6.32 6.66 -13.90
N PRO A 134 -5.17 7.04 -13.32
CA PRO A 134 -4.40 6.16 -12.45
C PRO A 134 -4.97 6.15 -11.02
N TRP A 135 -6.18 5.62 -10.86
CA TRP A 135 -6.87 5.54 -9.57
C TRP A 135 -6.18 4.57 -8.61
N VAL A 136 -5.98 5.02 -7.36
CA VAL A 136 -5.35 4.25 -6.28
C VAL A 136 -6.33 4.06 -5.12
N PRO A 137 -6.68 2.81 -4.73
CA PRO A 137 -7.58 2.51 -3.63
C PRO A 137 -6.85 2.52 -2.27
N GLN A 138 -7.13 3.50 -1.42
CA GLN A 138 -6.43 3.65 -0.14
C GLN A 138 -7.36 3.36 1.04
N GLY A 139 -8.54 4.00 1.07
CA GLY A 139 -9.54 3.77 2.11
C GLY A 139 -10.45 2.59 1.79
N PHE A 140 -10.84 1.82 2.81
CA PHE A 140 -11.73 0.67 2.63
C PHE A 140 -12.67 0.49 3.83
N GLY A 141 -13.96 0.31 3.55
CA GLY A 141 -15.02 0.13 4.54
C GLY A 141 -16.10 -0.83 4.06
N TYR A 142 -16.94 -1.28 4.99
CA TYR A 142 -18.03 -2.22 4.71
C TYR A 142 -19.28 -1.86 5.52
N SER A 143 -20.43 -1.82 4.85
CA SER A 143 -21.75 -1.70 5.49
C SER A 143 -22.41 -3.08 5.52
N GLU A 144 -22.64 -3.62 6.72
CA GLU A 144 -23.40 -4.87 6.89
C GLU A 144 -24.89 -4.67 6.53
N GLU A 145 -25.46 -3.52 6.87
CA GLU A 145 -26.87 -3.20 6.61
C GLU A 145 -27.18 -3.21 5.11
N GLU A 146 -26.35 -2.49 4.34
CA GLU A 146 -26.50 -2.35 2.90
C GLU A 146 -25.82 -3.47 2.09
N GLY A 147 -24.99 -4.30 2.75
CA GLY A 147 -24.19 -5.31 2.06
C GLY A 147 -23.29 -4.68 1.00
N ALA A 148 -22.55 -3.65 1.39
CA ALA A 148 -21.82 -2.81 0.45
C ALA A 148 -20.37 -2.59 0.90
N TYR A 149 -19.44 -2.80 -0.01
CA TYR A 149 -18.06 -2.35 0.14
C TYR A 149 -17.93 -0.92 -0.36
N VAL A 150 -17.15 -0.13 0.37
CA VAL A 150 -16.86 1.26 0.04
C VAL A 150 -15.35 1.43 -0.01
N TRP A 151 -14.84 1.96 -1.13
CA TRP A 151 -13.45 2.33 -1.29
C TRP A 151 -13.32 3.84 -1.45
N ALA A 152 -12.28 4.41 -0.85
CA ALA A 152 -11.81 5.73 -1.19
C ALA A 152 -10.62 5.61 -2.16
N PHE A 153 -10.76 6.25 -3.31
CA PHE A 153 -9.71 6.37 -4.31
C PHE A 153 -9.19 7.80 -4.38
N TYR A 154 -7.92 7.94 -4.73
CA TYR A 154 -7.37 9.19 -5.24
C TYR A 154 -6.75 8.98 -6.63
N ASP A 155 -6.71 10.04 -7.44
CA ASP A 155 -5.99 10.04 -8.71
C ASP A 155 -4.49 10.25 -8.44
N HIS A 156 -3.65 9.28 -8.79
CA HIS A 156 -2.21 9.37 -8.54
C HIS A 156 -1.54 10.60 -9.18
N ASP A 157 -2.05 11.07 -10.32
CA ASP A 157 -1.49 12.25 -11.00
C ASP A 157 -2.05 13.57 -10.45
N ASN A 158 -3.19 13.52 -9.76
CA ASN A 158 -3.79 14.66 -9.07
C ASN A 158 -4.54 14.24 -7.79
N PRO A 159 -3.83 14.10 -6.67
CA PRO A 159 -4.36 13.43 -5.48
C PRO A 159 -5.45 14.20 -4.73
N GLU A 160 -5.74 15.45 -5.11
CA GLU A 160 -6.93 16.21 -4.68
C GLU A 160 -8.24 15.66 -5.29
N GLN A 161 -8.14 14.94 -6.42
CA GLN A 161 -9.30 14.31 -7.05
C GLN A 161 -9.59 12.98 -6.37
N GLY A 162 -10.67 12.97 -5.58
CA GLY A 162 -11.14 11.79 -4.88
C GLY A 162 -12.34 11.14 -5.54
N LEU A 163 -12.51 9.85 -5.26
CA LEU A 163 -13.66 9.08 -5.70
C LEU A 163 -14.03 8.04 -4.65
N LEU A 164 -15.31 7.99 -4.29
CA LEU A 164 -15.88 6.87 -3.55
C LEU A 164 -16.45 5.85 -4.53
N ALA A 165 -15.99 4.59 -4.43
CA ALA A 165 -16.59 3.47 -5.14
C ALA A 165 -17.41 2.64 -4.15
N ILE A 166 -18.71 2.47 -4.43
CA ILE A 166 -19.63 1.73 -3.56
C ILE A 166 -20.15 0.53 -4.35
N GLN A 167 -19.66 -0.65 -4.01
CA GLN A 167 -20.05 -1.91 -4.65
C GLN A 167 -21.01 -2.67 -3.76
N THR A 168 -22.23 -2.88 -4.24
CA THR A 168 -23.27 -3.66 -3.54
C THR A 168 -23.15 -5.16 -3.84
N GLU A 169 -23.76 -6.01 -3.01
CA GLU A 169 -23.73 -7.48 -3.15
C GLU A 169 -24.12 -8.01 -4.54
N ASP A 170 -24.91 -7.24 -5.30
CA ASP A 170 -25.33 -7.57 -6.66
C ASP A 170 -24.25 -7.31 -7.73
N GLY A 171 -23.07 -6.85 -7.31
CA GLY A 171 -21.91 -6.53 -8.14
C GLY A 171 -22.01 -5.17 -8.84
N GLN A 172 -23.03 -4.36 -8.54
CA GLN A 172 -23.12 -3.01 -9.08
C GLN A 172 -22.22 -2.06 -8.30
N THR A 173 -21.34 -1.35 -9.02
CA THR A 173 -20.53 -0.28 -8.45
C THR A 173 -21.09 1.09 -8.81
N ARG A 174 -21.23 1.95 -7.80
CA ARG A 174 -21.46 3.39 -7.97
C ARG A 174 -20.16 4.14 -7.72
N TYR A 175 -19.92 5.17 -8.51
CA TYR A 175 -18.75 6.04 -8.40
C TYR A 175 -19.24 7.46 -8.08
N VAL A 176 -18.82 7.99 -6.93
CA VAL A 176 -19.19 9.34 -6.47
C VAL A 176 -17.92 10.16 -6.31
N PRO A 177 -17.69 11.20 -7.13
CA PRO A 177 -16.58 12.13 -6.93
C PRO A 177 -16.69 12.83 -5.59
N VAL A 178 -15.56 13.03 -4.93
CA VAL A 178 -15.45 13.77 -3.67
C VAL A 178 -14.29 14.75 -3.74
N GLU A 179 -14.38 15.83 -2.96
CA GLU A 179 -13.43 16.95 -2.94
C GLU A 179 -13.11 17.37 -1.50
N GLY A 180 -12.16 18.28 -1.31
CA GLY A 180 -11.81 18.84 0.00
C GLY A 180 -10.74 18.05 0.76
N ASN A 181 -10.19 16.99 0.16
CA ASN A 181 -9.03 16.27 0.64
C ASN A 181 -8.06 16.02 -0.52
N ASP A 182 -6.79 15.81 -0.16
CA ASP A 182 -5.68 15.30 -0.93
C ASP A 182 -5.27 13.94 -0.34
N HIS A 183 -4.95 12.93 -1.15
CA HIS A 183 -4.64 11.58 -0.69
C HIS A 183 -5.70 11.02 0.28
N TYR A 184 -6.76 10.43 -0.27
CA TYR A 184 -7.93 9.93 0.47
C TYR A 184 -7.60 8.64 1.24
N GLY A 185 -6.95 8.82 2.39
CA GLY A 185 -6.39 7.83 3.30
C GLY A 185 -7.35 6.77 3.80
N GLY A 186 -7.85 6.94 5.03
CA GLY A 186 -8.71 5.97 5.70
C GLY A 186 -10.17 6.12 5.34
N LEU A 187 -10.90 5.02 5.41
CA LEU A 187 -12.36 5.02 5.29
C LEU A 187 -12.97 4.07 6.32
N ALA A 188 -14.10 4.47 6.90
CA ALA A 188 -14.92 3.60 7.74
C ALA A 188 -16.39 3.86 7.48
N VAL A 189 -17.21 2.82 7.70
CA VAL A 189 -18.66 2.90 7.58
C VAL A 189 -19.28 2.47 8.91
N ASP A 190 -20.15 3.30 9.48
CA ASP A 190 -20.92 3.01 10.68
C ASP A 190 -22.38 3.46 10.50
N GLY A 191 -23.26 2.49 10.24
CA GLY A 191 -24.64 2.76 9.82
C GLY A 191 -24.68 3.57 8.51
N ASP A 192 -25.38 4.71 8.53
CA ASP A 192 -25.43 5.65 7.39
C ASP A 192 -24.17 6.54 7.28
N ASN A 193 -23.25 6.49 8.24
CA ASN A 193 -22.09 7.37 8.23
C ASN A 193 -20.92 6.75 7.47
N VAL A 194 -20.43 7.48 6.46
CA VAL A 194 -19.14 7.17 5.80
C VAL A 194 -18.13 8.23 6.21
N TYR A 195 -17.07 7.81 6.90
CA TYR A 195 -15.98 8.68 7.33
C TYR A 195 -14.80 8.49 6.40
N VAL A 196 -14.23 9.58 5.90
CA VAL A 196 -13.08 9.56 4.99
C VAL A 196 -12.02 10.51 5.51
N SER A 197 -10.82 10.01 5.81
CA SER A 197 -9.68 10.88 6.10
C SER A 197 -8.89 11.21 4.84
N GLY A 198 -8.21 12.35 4.87
CA GLY A 198 -7.21 12.69 3.90
C GLY A 198 -6.34 13.84 4.39
N ASN A 199 -5.29 14.12 3.64
CA ASN A 199 -4.61 15.41 3.78
C ASN A 199 -5.55 16.50 3.25
N GLY A 200 -5.42 17.73 3.71
CA GLY A 200 -6.16 18.84 3.09
C GLY A 200 -5.62 19.15 1.70
N GLU A 201 -6.44 19.78 0.87
CA GLU A 201 -6.04 20.32 -0.44
C GLU A 201 -4.83 21.26 -0.34
N GLU A 202 -4.16 21.52 -1.46
CA GLU A 202 -3.01 22.42 -1.55
C GLU A 202 -3.31 23.77 -0.86
N GLY A 203 -2.47 24.09 0.13
CA GLY A 203 -2.61 25.31 0.93
C GLY A 203 -3.52 25.20 2.16
N SER A 204 -4.10 24.03 2.41
CA SER A 204 -4.79 23.72 3.66
C SER A 204 -3.79 23.47 4.80
N ASP A 205 -4.16 23.90 6.01
CA ASP A 205 -3.34 23.68 7.19
C ASP A 205 -3.70 22.31 7.81
N GLY A 206 -3.20 21.20 7.27
CA GLY A 206 -3.26 19.87 7.90
C GLY A 206 -4.22 18.87 7.28
N SER A 207 -4.67 17.88 8.06
CA SER A 207 -5.49 16.76 7.60
C SER A 207 -6.93 16.84 8.12
N TYR A 208 -7.86 16.20 7.43
CA TYR A 208 -9.28 16.27 7.73
C TYR A 208 -9.94 14.90 7.70
N VAL A 209 -10.99 14.75 8.51
CA VAL A 209 -12.00 13.70 8.35
C VAL A 209 -13.27 14.36 7.85
N GLN A 210 -13.83 13.80 6.79
CA GLN A 210 -15.09 14.20 6.19
C GLN A 210 -16.12 13.10 6.44
N ARG A 211 -17.35 13.50 6.81
CA ARG A 211 -18.47 12.58 7.04
C ARG A 211 -19.51 12.73 5.93
N TYR A 212 -19.93 11.63 5.33
CA TYR A 212 -20.94 11.54 4.29
C TYR A 212 -22.11 10.65 4.75
N SER A 213 -23.26 10.78 4.10
CA SER A 213 -24.42 9.87 4.25
C SER A 213 -24.37 8.79 3.17
N LEU A 214 -24.31 7.53 3.57
CA LEU A 214 -24.29 6.38 2.66
C LEU A 214 -25.55 6.32 1.80
N ASP A 215 -26.72 6.58 2.38
CA ASP A 215 -28.00 6.69 1.68
C ASP A 215 -27.94 7.73 0.57
N THR A 216 -27.35 8.89 0.85
CA THR A 216 -27.19 9.96 -0.13
C THR A 216 -26.24 9.55 -1.25
N LEU A 217 -25.12 8.89 -0.91
CA LEU A 217 -24.15 8.39 -1.88
C LEU A 217 -24.74 7.28 -2.77
N LEU A 218 -25.55 6.38 -2.21
CA LEU A 218 -26.26 5.34 -2.96
C LEU A 218 -27.34 5.93 -3.88
N ALA A 219 -28.00 7.01 -3.45
CA ALA A 219 -29.03 7.72 -4.21
C ALA A 219 -28.46 8.58 -5.35
N ALA A 220 -27.19 9.00 -5.29
CA ALA A 220 -26.50 9.83 -6.28
C ALA A 220 -26.62 9.37 -7.74
N GLY A 221 -26.84 8.06 -7.97
CA GLY A 221 -27.06 7.47 -9.29
C GLY A 221 -28.53 7.40 -9.76
N GLY A 222 -29.48 7.92 -8.97
CA GLY A 222 -30.92 7.91 -9.24
C GLY A 222 -31.48 9.23 -9.79
N ASP A 223 -32.79 9.25 -10.09
CA ASP A 223 -33.49 10.44 -10.62
C ASP A 223 -33.66 11.59 -9.58
N ASP A 224 -33.32 11.36 -8.31
CA ASP A 224 -33.41 12.36 -7.23
C ASP A 224 -32.06 13.05 -7.03
N THR A 225 -31.96 14.30 -7.49
CA THR A 225 -30.75 15.14 -7.47
C THR A 225 -30.85 16.26 -6.43
N SER A 226 -31.69 16.10 -5.41
CA SER A 226 -31.97 17.16 -4.44
C SER A 226 -30.83 17.41 -3.43
N ALA A 227 -29.96 16.43 -3.22
CA ALA A 227 -28.69 16.59 -2.50
C ALA A 227 -27.53 16.58 -3.50
N ASP A 228 -26.50 17.37 -3.24
CA ASP A 228 -25.22 17.23 -3.91
C ASP A 228 -24.44 16.11 -3.18
N PRO A 229 -24.42 14.88 -3.72
CA PRO A 229 -23.86 13.74 -3.01
C PRO A 229 -22.34 13.83 -2.84
N THR A 230 -21.71 14.83 -3.48
CA THR A 230 -20.26 15.06 -3.45
C THR A 230 -19.81 15.89 -2.25
N ALA A 231 -20.73 16.58 -1.57
CA ALA A 231 -20.40 17.44 -0.44
C ALA A 231 -20.49 16.68 0.90
N PRO A 232 -19.48 16.78 1.78
CA PRO A 232 -19.55 16.18 3.10
C PRO A 232 -20.61 16.87 3.97
N VAL A 233 -21.28 16.09 4.81
CA VAL A 233 -22.19 16.57 5.85
C VAL A 233 -21.42 17.38 6.89
N GLU A 234 -20.24 16.89 7.27
CA GLU A 234 -19.34 17.53 8.24
C GLU A 234 -17.88 17.32 7.83
N THR A 235 -17.03 18.26 8.25
CA THR A 235 -15.57 18.16 8.12
C THR A 235 -14.93 18.60 9.42
N VAL A 236 -13.98 17.82 9.92
CA VAL A 236 -13.19 18.14 11.11
C VAL A 236 -11.71 18.00 10.82
N ARG A 237 -10.90 18.90 11.37
CA ARG A 237 -9.44 18.81 11.32
C ARG A 237 -8.95 17.77 12.32
N VAL A 238 -7.99 16.95 11.91
CA VAL A 238 -7.36 15.89 12.70
C VAL A 238 -5.83 15.96 12.57
N PRO A 239 -5.06 15.33 13.48
CA PRO A 239 -3.59 15.37 13.40
C PRO A 239 -3.04 14.65 12.17
N THR A 240 -3.80 13.71 11.60
CA THR A 240 -3.36 12.86 10.50
C THR A 240 -4.51 12.47 9.59
N GLY A 241 -4.20 12.34 8.30
CA GLY A 241 -5.13 11.94 7.24
C GLY A 241 -4.97 10.48 6.81
N SER A 242 -4.03 9.74 7.40
CA SER A 242 -3.55 8.48 6.84
C SER A 242 -4.56 7.36 6.90
N THR A 243 -5.16 7.13 8.07
CA THR A 243 -6.09 6.02 8.27
C THR A 243 -7.06 6.29 9.40
N LEU A 244 -8.21 5.63 9.35
CA LEU A 244 -9.23 5.73 10.38
C LEU A 244 -10.04 4.43 10.52
N THR A 245 -10.71 4.29 11.66
CA THR A 245 -11.80 3.34 11.87
C THR A 245 -12.85 3.93 12.83
N VAL A 246 -13.98 3.25 12.96
CA VAL A 246 -14.94 3.51 14.05
C VAL A 246 -14.99 2.30 14.95
N ALA A 247 -14.78 2.51 16.25
CA ALA A 247 -14.78 1.45 17.26
C ALA A 247 -15.45 1.95 18.54
N ASP A 248 -16.43 1.20 19.05
CA ASP A 248 -17.14 1.50 20.30
C ASP A 248 -17.67 2.95 20.41
N GLY A 249 -18.21 3.49 19.32
CA GLY A 249 -18.73 4.86 19.26
C GLY A 249 -17.63 5.93 19.24
N ARG A 250 -16.39 5.55 18.91
CA ARG A 250 -15.26 6.46 18.76
C ARG A 250 -14.76 6.49 17.33
N LEU A 251 -14.38 7.68 16.89
CA LEU A 251 -13.55 7.87 15.72
C LEU A 251 -12.10 7.63 16.13
N VAL A 252 -11.43 6.70 15.46
CA VAL A 252 -10.03 6.39 15.71
C VAL A 252 -9.25 6.75 14.46
N VAL A 253 -8.20 7.56 14.59
CA VAL A 253 -7.29 7.91 13.48
C VAL A 253 -5.86 7.57 13.88
N ALA A 254 -5.02 7.20 12.92
CA ALA A 254 -3.64 6.82 13.22
C ALA A 254 -2.63 7.39 12.21
N GLU A 255 -1.46 7.72 12.73
CA GLU A 255 -0.38 8.35 11.96
C GLU A 255 0.43 7.34 11.16
N TYR A 256 0.59 7.61 9.86
CA TYR A 256 1.68 7.02 9.11
C TYR A 256 2.99 7.72 9.50
N LEU A 257 3.95 6.92 9.96
CA LEU A 257 5.34 7.33 10.08
C LEU A 257 6.24 6.24 9.53
N ASN A 258 7.09 6.59 8.57
CA ASN A 258 8.08 5.65 8.08
C ASN A 258 9.16 5.44 9.14
N ARG A 259 9.49 4.18 9.46
CA ARG A 259 10.54 3.88 10.45
C ARG A 259 11.90 4.49 10.10
N GLY A 260 12.23 4.59 8.82
CA GLY A 260 13.46 5.21 8.34
C GLY A 260 13.52 6.71 8.56
N ASP A 261 12.35 7.37 8.60
CA ASP A 261 12.20 8.82 8.66
C ASP A 261 11.89 9.33 10.07
N ALA A 262 11.63 8.42 11.01
CA ALA A 262 11.07 8.72 12.32
C ALA A 262 11.92 9.65 13.20
N ASP A 263 13.24 9.80 12.98
CA ASP A 263 14.17 10.59 13.83
C ASP A 263 13.95 10.48 15.36
N GLY A 264 13.49 9.32 15.83
CA GLY A 264 13.19 9.05 17.24
C GLY A 264 11.75 9.33 17.68
N ASP A 265 10.91 9.88 16.80
CA ASP A 265 9.46 10.01 16.98
C ASP A 265 8.75 8.67 16.78
N THR A 266 7.57 8.54 17.37
CA THR A 266 6.71 7.35 17.30
C THR A 266 5.35 7.75 16.74
N PRO A 267 4.79 7.00 15.77
CA PRO A 267 3.45 7.31 15.28
C PRO A 267 2.42 7.09 16.37
N THR A 268 1.35 7.87 16.33
CA THR A 268 0.31 7.89 17.37
C THR A 268 -1.05 7.49 16.82
N VAL A 269 -1.81 6.74 17.61
CA VAL A 269 -3.26 6.55 17.46
C VAL A 269 -3.99 7.56 18.33
N TYR A 270 -5.04 8.17 17.79
CA TYR A 270 -5.90 9.12 18.48
C TYR A 270 -7.34 8.63 18.47
N GLU A 271 -7.95 8.57 19.64
CA GLU A 271 -9.37 8.23 19.77
C GLU A 271 -10.18 9.46 20.18
N TYR A 272 -11.30 9.66 19.50
CA TYR A 272 -12.25 10.74 19.76
C TYR A 272 -13.65 10.18 19.98
N GLU A 273 -14.37 10.70 20.95
CA GLU A 273 -15.80 10.37 21.12
C GLU A 273 -16.58 10.97 19.94
N LEU A 274 -17.37 10.14 19.26
CA LEU A 274 -18.34 10.62 18.29
C LEU A 274 -19.52 11.25 19.03
N GLY A 275 -20.12 12.25 18.39
CA GLY A 275 -21.36 12.84 18.84
C GLY A 275 -22.55 11.89 18.61
N PRO A 276 -23.77 12.32 19.00
CA PRO A 276 -24.98 11.58 18.70
C PRO A 276 -25.09 11.32 17.19
N ASP A 277 -25.64 10.17 16.81
CA ASP A 277 -25.86 9.78 15.41
C ASP A 277 -24.59 9.76 14.54
N GLY A 278 -23.41 9.67 15.16
CA GLY A 278 -22.12 9.62 14.47
C GLY A 278 -21.54 10.98 14.08
N GLU A 279 -22.01 12.08 14.65
CA GLU A 279 -21.44 13.42 14.44
C GLU A 279 -19.92 13.44 14.72
N LEU A 280 -19.17 14.15 13.88
CA LEU A 280 -17.72 14.31 14.06
C LEU A 280 -17.41 15.05 15.37
N PRO A 281 -16.27 14.72 16.02
CA PRO A 281 -15.90 15.33 17.29
C PRO A 281 -15.77 16.86 17.16
N THR A 282 -16.37 17.59 18.11
CA THR A 282 -16.36 19.05 18.07
C THR A 282 -14.96 19.60 18.40
N PRO A 283 -14.37 20.48 17.56
CA PRO A 283 -13.09 21.12 17.87
C PRO A 283 -13.13 21.90 19.19
N ALA A 284 -12.10 21.71 20.01
CA ALA A 284 -11.90 22.57 21.16
C ALA A 284 -11.36 23.93 20.72
N TYR A 285 -11.77 25.00 21.40
CA TYR A 285 -11.20 26.32 21.16
C TYR A 285 -9.68 26.29 21.37
N SER A 286 -8.91 26.73 20.37
CA SER A 286 -7.46 26.87 20.44
C SER A 286 -7.03 28.30 20.06
N PRO A 287 -5.99 28.89 20.69
CA PRO A 287 -5.47 30.19 20.27
C PRO A 287 -5.01 30.16 18.79
N GLY A 288 -5.73 30.84 17.91
CA GLY A 288 -5.48 30.82 16.47
C GLY A 288 -6.76 31.06 15.66
N PRO A 289 -6.68 31.09 14.31
CA PRO A 289 -7.87 31.09 13.48
C PRO A 289 -8.65 29.77 13.69
N PRO A 290 -10.00 29.78 13.56
CA PRO A 290 -10.81 28.57 13.72
C PRO A 290 -10.38 27.39 12.83
N SER A 291 -9.75 27.67 11.68
CA SER A 291 -9.19 26.65 10.78
C SER A 291 -8.10 25.79 11.42
N THR A 292 -7.48 26.21 12.52
CA THR A 292 -6.45 25.43 13.22
C THR A 292 -6.99 24.67 14.43
N TRP A 293 -8.28 24.78 14.75
CA TRP A 293 -8.86 24.12 15.92
C TRP A 293 -9.01 22.63 15.67
N MET A 294 -8.74 21.84 16.70
CA MET A 294 -8.77 20.38 16.64
C MET A 294 -9.57 19.85 17.85
N PRO A 295 -10.24 18.71 17.71
CA PRO A 295 -10.81 18.02 18.86
C PRO A 295 -9.68 17.51 19.78
N GLU A 296 -9.97 17.42 21.06
CA GLU A 296 -9.06 16.81 22.04
C GLU A 296 -9.32 15.29 22.08
N PRO A 297 -8.29 14.44 21.91
CA PRO A 297 -8.46 13.00 21.98
C PRO A 297 -8.81 12.56 23.40
N VAL A 298 -9.68 11.57 23.53
CA VAL A 298 -10.01 10.95 24.83
C VAL A 298 -8.98 9.89 25.23
N HIS A 299 -8.29 9.32 24.26
CA HIS A 299 -7.23 8.35 24.46
C HIS A 299 -6.20 8.43 23.32
N THR A 300 -4.94 8.11 23.62
CA THR A 300 -3.85 8.01 22.64
C THR A 300 -2.89 6.90 23.03
N PHE A 301 -2.38 6.17 22.03
CA PHE A 301 -1.35 5.15 22.23
C PHE A 301 -0.41 5.07 21.02
N GLU A 302 0.72 4.39 21.16
CA GLU A 302 1.72 4.24 20.10
C GLU A 302 1.21 3.30 19.00
N ALA A 303 1.22 3.78 17.75
CA ALA A 303 0.94 2.97 16.58
C ALA A 303 2.21 2.21 16.12
N PRO A 304 2.08 1.14 15.35
CA PRO A 304 3.19 0.60 14.58
C PRO A 304 3.68 1.59 13.52
N TYR A 305 4.94 1.49 13.09
CA TYR A 305 5.44 2.22 11.91
C TYR A 305 4.84 1.68 10.61
N ASN A 306 4.85 2.49 9.55
CA ASN A 306 4.42 2.12 8.20
C ASN A 306 2.98 1.55 8.10
N ILE A 307 2.09 1.95 9.00
CA ILE A 307 0.69 1.47 9.01
C ILE A 307 -0.12 2.05 7.87
N GLN A 308 -1.12 1.31 7.40
CA GLN A 308 -2.02 1.72 6.34
C GLN A 308 -3.49 1.58 6.75
N GLY A 309 -4.00 0.37 6.88
CA GLY A 309 -5.36 0.09 7.34
C GLY A 309 -5.45 -0.01 8.86
N LEU A 310 -6.66 0.18 9.39
CA LEU A 310 -6.96 0.12 10.82
C LEU A 310 -8.36 -0.45 11.04
N VAL A 311 -8.51 -1.43 11.93
CA VAL A 311 -9.80 -1.89 12.46
C VAL A 311 -9.65 -2.31 13.92
N SER A 312 -10.77 -2.41 14.64
CA SER A 312 -10.81 -2.98 15.99
C SER A 312 -11.89 -4.06 16.09
N ASP A 313 -11.60 -5.12 16.84
CA ASP A 313 -12.56 -6.14 17.25
C ASP A 313 -13.19 -5.85 18.64
N GLY A 314 -12.86 -4.69 19.24
CA GLY A 314 -13.26 -4.29 20.59
C GLY A 314 -12.28 -4.70 21.70
N GLU A 315 -11.33 -5.60 21.44
CA GLU A 315 -10.27 -5.98 22.38
C GLU A 315 -8.89 -5.51 21.91
N HIS A 316 -8.63 -5.59 20.61
CA HIS A 316 -7.38 -5.25 19.96
C HIS A 316 -7.62 -4.28 18.80
N TYR A 317 -6.53 -3.65 18.36
CA TYR A 317 -6.46 -2.97 17.08
C TYR A 317 -5.63 -3.80 16.10
N TYR A 318 -6.07 -3.87 14.86
CA TYR A 318 -5.34 -4.51 13.77
C TYR A 318 -4.96 -3.48 12.73
N PHE A 319 -3.71 -3.56 12.29
CA PHE A 319 -3.15 -2.69 11.28
C PHE A 319 -2.59 -3.52 10.14
N THR A 320 -2.86 -3.13 8.90
CA THR A 320 -1.97 -3.53 7.81
C THR A 320 -0.73 -2.65 7.88
N GLN A 321 0.43 -3.25 7.67
CA GLN A 321 1.71 -2.56 7.63
C GLN A 321 2.36 -2.85 6.28
N SER A 322 2.46 -1.81 5.46
CA SER A 322 3.06 -1.90 4.14
C SER A 322 4.59 -1.97 4.25
N ARG A 323 5.18 -2.81 3.40
CA ARG A 323 6.63 -2.93 3.22
C ARG A 323 7.12 -2.43 1.86
N GLY A 324 6.22 -1.85 1.06
CA GLY A 324 6.50 -1.45 -0.31
C GLY A 324 5.78 -2.34 -1.32
N PRO A 325 6.08 -2.15 -2.62
CA PRO A 325 5.46 -2.88 -3.72
C PRO A 325 6.01 -4.31 -3.91
N ASP A 326 7.25 -4.58 -3.49
CA ASP A 326 7.92 -5.89 -3.60
C ASP A 326 7.55 -6.84 -2.47
N ASP A 327 7.51 -6.30 -1.26
CA ASP A 327 7.51 -7.13 -0.06
C ASP A 327 6.07 -7.39 0.41
N PRO A 328 5.75 -8.63 0.85
CA PRO A 328 4.49 -8.91 1.51
C PRO A 328 4.23 -7.96 2.67
N SER A 329 2.99 -7.49 2.77
CA SER A 329 2.58 -6.65 3.90
C SER A 329 2.36 -7.52 5.14
N ASN A 330 2.40 -6.89 6.31
CA ASN A 330 2.08 -7.56 7.55
C ASN A 330 0.67 -7.22 8.04
N LEU A 331 0.10 -8.11 8.83
CA LEU A 331 -0.97 -7.79 9.77
C LEU A 331 -0.37 -7.69 11.18
N VAL A 332 -0.55 -6.54 11.82
CA VAL A 332 -0.05 -6.27 13.17
C VAL A 332 -1.24 -6.09 14.11
N GLN A 333 -1.31 -6.92 15.15
CA GLN A 333 -2.24 -6.78 16.25
C GLN A 333 -1.59 -5.91 17.35
N VAL A 334 -2.36 -5.01 17.95
CA VAL A 334 -1.94 -4.14 19.04
C VAL A 334 -2.93 -4.25 20.19
N ASP A 335 -2.42 -4.54 21.39
CA ASP A 335 -3.18 -4.42 22.64
C ASP A 335 -3.13 -2.95 23.10
N PRO A 336 -4.27 -2.22 23.12
CA PRO A 336 -4.29 -0.81 23.48
C PRO A 336 -4.03 -0.54 24.96
N VAL A 337 -4.11 -1.55 25.84
CA VAL A 337 -3.86 -1.45 27.28
C VAL A 337 -2.38 -1.62 27.59
N THR A 338 -1.73 -2.60 26.98
CA THR A 338 -0.32 -2.91 27.23
C THR A 338 0.64 -2.24 26.25
N GLY A 339 0.16 -1.86 25.07
CA GLY A 339 0.97 -1.40 23.94
C GLY A 339 1.76 -2.53 23.27
N GLU A 340 1.49 -3.80 23.59
CA GLU A 340 2.15 -4.93 22.94
C GLU A 340 1.72 -5.00 21.47
N GLN A 341 2.72 -5.13 20.59
CA GLN A 341 2.52 -5.24 19.14
C GLN A 341 3.01 -6.60 18.65
N THR A 342 2.14 -7.34 17.97
CA THR A 342 2.43 -8.68 17.46
C THR A 342 2.14 -8.75 15.97
N VAL A 343 3.15 -9.16 15.18
CA VAL A 343 2.91 -9.52 13.77
C VAL A 343 2.20 -10.87 13.75
N VAL A 344 0.93 -10.87 13.38
CA VAL A 344 0.09 -12.08 13.34
C VAL A 344 0.05 -12.71 11.94
N ARG A 345 0.36 -11.92 10.89
CA ARG A 345 0.59 -12.40 9.51
C ARG A 345 1.71 -11.58 8.86
N ASP A 346 2.48 -12.21 7.99
CA ASP A 346 3.61 -11.61 7.25
C ASP A 346 3.62 -11.98 5.76
N ASP A 347 2.48 -12.42 5.25
CA ASP A 347 2.26 -12.96 3.91
C ASP A 347 1.08 -12.30 3.19
N LEU A 348 0.65 -11.11 3.62
CA LEU A 348 -0.40 -10.36 2.93
C LEU A 348 0.12 -9.84 1.58
N SER A 349 -0.79 -9.55 0.65
CA SER A 349 -0.44 -8.88 -0.61
C SER A 349 0.41 -7.63 -0.36
N PRO A 350 1.38 -7.33 -1.23
CA PRO A 350 2.11 -6.06 -1.19
C PRO A 350 1.14 -4.88 -1.24
N LEU A 351 1.52 -3.76 -0.65
CA LEU A 351 0.68 -2.56 -0.57
C LEU A 351 -0.73 -2.86 -0.04
N SER A 352 -0.86 -3.73 0.98
CA SER A 352 -2.13 -3.90 1.69
C SER A 352 -2.49 -2.59 2.39
N GLN A 353 -3.72 -2.12 2.16
CA GLN A 353 -4.23 -0.83 2.62
C GLN A 353 -5.37 -1.05 3.63
N GLY A 354 -6.58 -0.59 3.34
CA GLY A 354 -7.70 -0.64 4.26
C GLY A 354 -8.14 -2.05 4.66
N LEU A 355 -8.78 -2.11 5.83
CA LEU A 355 -9.08 -3.33 6.57
C LEU A 355 -10.45 -3.19 7.25
N VAL A 356 -11.27 -4.24 7.18
CA VAL A 356 -12.58 -4.30 7.86
C VAL A 356 -12.78 -5.66 8.52
N ILE A 357 -13.72 -5.75 9.46
CA ILE A 357 -14.20 -7.03 9.99
C ILE A 357 -15.57 -7.32 9.37
N ARG A 358 -15.70 -8.48 8.73
CA ARG A 358 -16.96 -9.00 8.18
C ARG A 358 -17.12 -10.45 8.60
N ASP A 359 -18.25 -10.79 9.23
CA ASP A 359 -18.56 -12.16 9.64
C ASP A 359 -17.47 -12.83 10.52
N GLY A 360 -16.76 -12.05 11.33
CA GLY A 360 -15.66 -12.52 12.19
C GLY A 360 -14.32 -12.72 11.46
N GLN A 361 -14.25 -12.36 10.18
CA GLN A 361 -13.02 -12.39 9.39
C GLN A 361 -12.54 -10.97 9.12
N LEU A 362 -11.21 -10.82 9.05
CA LEU A 362 -10.57 -9.62 8.53
C LEU A 362 -10.60 -9.68 7.00
N VAL A 363 -11.10 -8.60 6.39
CA VAL A 363 -11.11 -8.43 4.94
C VAL A 363 -10.21 -7.25 4.59
N ILE A 364 -9.25 -7.48 3.70
CA ILE A 364 -8.15 -6.56 3.41
C ILE A 364 -8.18 -6.15 1.94
N SER A 365 -8.11 -4.84 1.68
CA SER A 365 -7.90 -4.26 0.35
C SER A 365 -6.42 -3.95 0.10
N ASN A 366 -6.04 -3.71 -1.14
CA ASN A 366 -4.65 -3.40 -1.51
C ASN A 366 -4.56 -2.49 -2.75
N GLU A 367 -3.40 -1.85 -2.93
CA GLU A 367 -3.10 -1.01 -4.11
C GLU A 367 -2.27 -1.74 -5.16
N SER A 368 -1.91 -3.00 -4.93
CA SER A 368 -0.91 -3.70 -5.75
C SER A 368 -1.31 -3.82 -7.21
N ASP A 369 -2.61 -3.90 -7.50
CA ASP A 369 -3.12 -3.94 -8.88
C ASP A 369 -3.46 -2.56 -9.48
N ALA A 370 -3.27 -1.47 -8.73
CA ALA A 370 -3.42 -0.12 -9.27
C ALA A 370 -2.35 0.15 -10.33
N GLU A 371 -2.73 0.83 -11.43
CA GLU A 371 -1.84 1.05 -12.57
C GLU A 371 -0.44 1.61 -12.19
N PRO A 372 -0.33 2.60 -11.27
CA PRO A 372 0.97 3.14 -10.87
C PRO A 372 1.92 2.12 -10.21
N TYR A 373 1.36 1.15 -9.49
CA TYR A 373 2.15 0.24 -8.64
C TYR A 373 2.29 -1.17 -9.21
N ARG A 374 1.41 -1.56 -10.13
CA ARG A 374 1.41 -2.90 -10.72
C ARG A 374 2.76 -3.30 -11.31
N GLN A 375 3.44 -2.38 -12.00
CA GLN A 375 4.74 -2.67 -12.59
C GLN A 375 5.82 -2.82 -11.52
N ASP A 376 5.76 -2.00 -10.46
CA ASP A 376 6.73 -2.07 -9.38
C ASP A 376 6.62 -3.41 -8.67
N VAL A 377 5.40 -3.87 -8.34
CA VAL A 377 5.16 -5.21 -7.73
C VAL A 377 5.73 -6.35 -8.58
N LEU A 378 5.69 -6.21 -9.91
CA LEU A 378 6.19 -7.22 -10.85
C LEU A 378 7.71 -7.16 -11.09
N ASP A 379 8.36 -6.00 -10.86
CA ASP A 379 9.76 -5.72 -11.26
C ASP A 379 10.70 -5.43 -10.08
N SER A 380 10.14 -5.31 -8.86
CA SER A 380 10.85 -4.90 -7.66
C SER A 380 11.84 -5.95 -7.15
N ASP A 381 11.61 -7.24 -7.42
CA ASP A 381 12.59 -8.31 -7.22
C ASP A 381 13.57 -8.43 -8.39
N ASN A 382 14.31 -7.34 -8.63
CA ASN A 382 15.54 -7.23 -9.41
C ASN A 382 15.45 -7.66 -10.91
N PRO A 383 15.58 -6.73 -11.89
CA PRO A 383 15.68 -7.05 -13.32
C PRO A 383 16.95 -7.84 -13.74
N PHE A 384 17.73 -8.37 -12.78
CA PHE A 384 19.01 -9.02 -13.00
C PHE A 384 19.20 -10.38 -12.29
N LEU A 385 18.18 -10.93 -11.61
CA LEU A 385 18.16 -12.34 -11.21
C LEU A 385 17.35 -13.16 -12.24
N PRO A 386 17.84 -14.31 -12.74
CA PRO A 386 17.01 -15.15 -13.60
C PRO A 386 15.84 -15.73 -12.79
N ASN A 387 14.62 -15.62 -13.35
CA ASN A 387 13.30 -16.07 -12.86
C ASN A 387 13.17 -17.53 -12.37
N GLY A 388 14.27 -18.26 -12.17
CA GLY A 388 14.32 -19.62 -11.65
C GLY A 388 14.62 -19.74 -10.16
N LEU A 389 14.85 -18.63 -9.45
CA LEU A 389 15.14 -18.64 -8.00
C LEU A 389 14.11 -17.91 -7.14
N GLU A 390 13.32 -16.99 -7.70
CA GLU A 390 12.33 -16.19 -6.97
C GLU A 390 11.02 -16.15 -7.77
N ASN A 391 9.90 -16.28 -7.06
CA ASN A 391 8.56 -16.22 -7.65
C ASN A 391 8.07 -14.77 -7.50
N PRO A 392 7.85 -14.02 -8.59
CA PRO A 392 7.34 -12.65 -8.48
C PRO A 392 6.05 -12.65 -7.68
N VAL A 393 5.93 -11.73 -6.72
CA VAL A 393 4.67 -11.52 -6.00
C VAL A 393 3.68 -10.98 -7.00
N LYS A 394 2.56 -11.67 -7.17
CA LYS A 394 1.55 -11.20 -8.10
C LYS A 394 0.77 -10.08 -7.43
N PRO A 395 0.48 -8.98 -8.13
CA PRO A 395 -0.50 -8.03 -7.63
C PRO A 395 -1.86 -8.73 -7.53
N ASP A 396 -2.58 -8.44 -6.47
CA ASP A 396 -3.90 -9.00 -6.18
C ASP A 396 -4.97 -7.95 -6.49
N GLY A 397 -5.75 -8.19 -7.54
CA GLY A 397 -6.89 -7.33 -7.92
C GLY A 397 -8.14 -7.57 -7.08
N THR A 398 -8.08 -8.47 -6.10
CA THR A 398 -9.21 -8.87 -5.25
C THR A 398 -8.91 -8.58 -3.77
N LEU A 399 -9.93 -8.69 -2.92
CA LEU A 399 -9.74 -8.63 -1.48
C LEU A 399 -9.07 -9.92 -0.95
N GLN A 400 -8.46 -9.82 0.22
CA GLN A 400 -7.95 -10.97 0.97
C GLN A 400 -8.81 -11.23 2.21
N GLU A 401 -8.94 -12.48 2.63
CA GLU A 401 -9.58 -12.86 3.90
C GLU A 401 -8.56 -13.47 4.87
N VAL A 402 -8.66 -13.06 6.14
CA VAL A 402 -7.88 -13.62 7.24
C VAL A 402 -8.84 -13.94 8.39
N GLU A 403 -8.84 -15.20 8.83
CA GLU A 403 -9.56 -15.59 10.04
C GLU A 403 -8.94 -14.90 11.26
N LEU A 404 -9.80 -14.38 12.15
CA LEU A 404 -9.37 -14.02 13.49
C LEU A 404 -9.23 -15.32 14.30
N ASP A 405 -8.01 -15.68 14.68
CA ASP A 405 -7.79 -16.83 15.56
C ASP A 405 -8.45 -16.55 16.93
N ASP A 406 -9.39 -17.41 17.35
CA ASP A 406 -10.09 -17.39 18.66
C ASP A 406 -9.18 -17.48 19.89
#